data_AF-A0A146G357-F1
#
_entry.id   AF-A0A146G357-F1
#
_cell.length_a   1.000
_cell.length_b   1.000
_cell.length_c   1.000
_cell.angle_alpha   90.00
_cell.angle_beta   90.00
_cell.angle_gamma   90.00
#
_symmetry.space_group_name_H-M   'P 1'
#
loop_
_entity.id
_entity.type
_entity.pdbx_description
1 polymer ?
#
loop_
_entity_poly.entity_id
_entity_poly.type
_entity_poly.pdbx_seq_one_letter_code
_entity_poly.pdbx_strand_id
1 'polypeptide(L)' 'MDSSETLPPELERFWRTDDGLTARERAEAYGIDLSLLEANLALTPEERLRQNDRILNEALELQAALARSRARTHPPQQ' A
#
# COMPACT_ATOMS: atom_id res chain seq x y z
N MET A 1 30.59 -1.77 9.55
CA MET A 1 29.14 -1.55 9.37
C MET A 1 28.49 -2.07 10.62
N ASP A 2 28.20 -1.16 11.54
CA ASP A 2 27.71 -1.49 12.87
C ASP A 2 26.18 -1.39 12.83
N SER A 3 25.52 -2.51 12.56
CA SER A 3 24.05 -2.59 12.46
C SER A 3 23.41 -2.83 13.83
N SER A 4 23.92 -2.17 14.87
CA SER A 4 23.27 -2.07 16.17
C SER A 4 22.22 -0.93 16.13
N GLU A 5 21.30 -1.00 15.17
CA GLU A 5 20.11 -0.16 15.21
C GLU A 5 19.11 -0.91 16.10
N THR A 6 19.25 -0.73 17.41
CA THR A 6 18.29 -1.25 18.39
C THR A 6 16.93 -0.70 18.01
N LEU A 7 16.02 -1.58 17.61
CA LEU A 7 14.66 -1.21 17.29
C LEU A 7 14.07 -0.49 18.52
N PRO A 8 13.26 0.55 18.30
CA PRO A 8 12.51 1.16 19.39
C PRO A 8 11.81 0.07 20.23
N PRO A 9 11.78 0.16 21.58
CA PRO A 9 11.22 -0.88 22.45
C PRO A 9 9.79 -1.30 22.08
N GLU A 10 9.00 -0.36 21.56
CA GLU A 10 7.66 -0.60 21.03
C GLU A 10 7.64 -1.51 19.79
N LEU A 11 8.67 -1.45 18.93
CA LEU A 11 8.81 -2.30 17.76
C LEU A 11 9.44 -3.65 18.10
N GLU A 12 10.29 -3.76 19.12
CA GLU A 12 10.83 -5.06 19.55
C GLU A 12 9.70 -6.07 19.80
N ARG A 13 8.61 -5.64 20.45
CA ARG A 13 7.44 -6.49 20.70
C ARG A 13 6.66 -6.84 19.42
N PHE A 14 6.68 -5.98 18.41
CA PHE A 14 6.07 -6.25 17.11
C PHE A 14 6.88 -7.28 16.31
N TRP A 15 8.20 -7.31 16.44
CA TRP A 15 9.04 -8.25 15.69
C TRP A 15 9.27 -9.60 16.39
N ARG A 16 8.80 -9.77 17.63
CA ARG A 16 8.80 -11.07 18.32
C ARG A 16 7.92 -12.08 17.59
N THR A 17 8.38 -13.32 17.48
CA THR A 17 7.66 -14.43 16.84
C THR A 17 7.52 -15.64 17.77
N ASP A 18 8.03 -15.55 18.99
CA ASP A 18 8.09 -16.59 20.01
C ASP A 18 6.89 -16.58 20.98
N ASP A 19 5.97 -15.62 20.83
CA ASP A 19 4.80 -15.40 21.68
C ASP A 19 3.55 -16.18 21.24
N GLY A 20 3.65 -17.00 20.20
CA GLY A 20 2.57 -17.84 19.70
C GLY A 20 1.47 -17.10 18.93
N LEU A 21 1.60 -15.79 18.72
CA LEU A 21 0.65 -15.01 17.93
C LEU A 21 0.92 -15.19 16.43
N THR A 22 -0.16 -15.37 15.66
CA THR A 22 -0.09 -15.34 14.20
C THR A 22 0.24 -13.93 13.69
N ALA A 23 0.72 -13.83 12.45
CA ALA A 23 0.97 -12.53 11.82
C ALA A 23 -0.29 -11.65 11.77
N ARG A 24 -1.48 -12.26 11.64
CA ARG A 24 -2.78 -11.57 11.60
C ARG A 24 -3.15 -10.95 12.94
N GLU A 25 -3.09 -11.74 14.01
CA GLU A 25 -3.38 -11.28 15.38
C GLU A 25 -2.40 -10.18 15.80
N ARG A 26 -1.15 -10.28 15.35
CA ARG A 26 -0.14 -9.25 15.59
C ARG A 26 -0.43 -7.96 14.85
N ALA A 27 -0.79 -8.02 13.58
CA ALA A 27 -1.17 -6.84 12.82
C ALA A 27 -2.40 -6.14 13.43
N GLU A 28 -3.43 -6.92 13.81
CA GLU A 28 -4.63 -6.41 14.48
C GLU A 28 -4.29 -5.69 15.80
N ALA A 29 -3.37 -6.22 16.60
CA ALA A 29 -2.94 -5.60 17.86
C ALA A 29 -2.29 -4.21 17.68
N TYR A 30 -1.75 -3.93 16.49
CA TYR A 30 -1.16 -2.63 16.13
C TYR A 30 -2.07 -1.81 15.21
N GLY A 31 -3.32 -2.22 15.01
CA GLY A 31 -4.29 -1.54 14.15
C GLY A 31 -3.96 -1.60 12.66
N ILE A 32 -3.13 -2.55 12.25
CA ILE A 32 -2.76 -2.78 10.85
C ILE A 32 -3.80 -3.71 10.23
N ASP A 33 -4.52 -3.21 9.23
CA ASP A 33 -5.47 -4.00 8.46
C ASP A 33 -4.74 -4.81 7.37
N LEU A 34 -4.80 -6.15 7.49
CA LEU A 34 -4.25 -7.08 6.50
C LEU A 34 -5.26 -7.50 5.43
N SER A 35 -6.52 -7.08 5.51
CA SER A 35 -7.57 -7.53 4.60
C SER A 35 -7.23 -7.27 3.13
N LEU A 36 -6.60 -6.12 2.84
CA LEU A 36 -6.14 -5.77 1.50
C LEU A 36 -5.03 -6.70 1.01
N LEU A 37 -4.11 -7.09 1.89
CA LEU A 37 -3.03 -8.02 1.55
C LEU A 37 -3.58 -9.42 1.31
N GLU A 38 -4.44 -9.91 2.20
CA GLU A 38 -5.10 -11.21 2.08
C GLU A 38 -5.93 -11.30 0.79
N ALA A 39 -6.72 -10.26 0.50
CA ALA A 39 -7.49 -10.19 -0.74
C ALA A 39 -6.60 -10.24 -1.98
N ASN A 40 -5.45 -9.55 -1.97
CA ASN A 40 -4.50 -9.59 -3.08
C ASN A 40 -3.80 -10.95 -3.22
N LEU A 41 -3.50 -11.63 -2.11
CA LEU A 41 -2.90 -12.96 -2.12
C LEU A 41 -3.86 -14.05 -2.59
N ALA A 42 -5.17 -13.84 -2.41
CA ALA A 42 -6.21 -14.75 -2.89
C ALA A 42 -6.43 -14.71 -4.41
N LEU A 43 -5.89 -13.70 -5.11
CA LEU A 43 -6.06 -13.56 -6.55
C LEU A 43 -5.20 -14.53 -7.33
N THR A 44 -5.78 -15.12 -8.37
CA THR A 44 -5.03 -15.84 -9.40
C THR A 44 -4.09 -14.90 -10.18
N PRO A 45 -3.03 -15.42 -10.82
CA PRO A 45 -2.16 -14.60 -11.66
C PRO A 45 -2.91 -13.77 -12.72
N GLU A 46 -3.92 -14.34 -13.38
CA GLU A 46 -4.73 -13.67 -14.39
C GLU A 46 -5.61 -12.56 -13.80
N GLU A 47 -6.12 -12.75 -12.58
CA GLU A 47 -6.86 -11.71 -11.87
C GLU A 47 -5.95 -10.56 -11.44
N ARG A 48 -4.72 -10.86 -10.97
CA ARG A 48 -3.73 -9.82 -10.64
C ARG A 48 -3.36 -8.98 -11.85
N LEU A 49 -3.19 -9.60 -13.02
CA LEU A 49 -2.92 -8.87 -14.26
C LEU A 49 -4.08 -7.93 -14.63
N ARG A 50 -5.32 -8.45 -14.62
CA ARG A 50 -6.52 -7.64 -14.90
C ARG A 50 -6.69 -6.49 -13.90
N GLN A 51 -6.41 -6.73 -12.62
CA GLN A 51 -6.49 -5.71 -11.59
C GLN A 51 -5.43 -4.61 -11.81
N ASN A 52 -4.18 -4.99 -12.12
CA ASN A 52 -3.12 -4.04 -12.42
C ASN A 52 -3.47 -3.18 -13.65
N ASP A 53 -3.96 -3.79 -14.73
CA ASP A 53 -4.37 -3.07 -15.94
C ASP A 53 -5.48 -2.06 -15.62
N ARG A 54 -6.45 -2.44 -14.79
CA ARG A 54 -7.52 -1.55 -14.35
C ARG A 54 -6.97 -0.36 -13.56
N ILE A 55 -6.13 -0.62 -12.55
CA ILE A 55 -5.53 0.43 -11.71
C ILE A 55 -4.70 1.40 -12.56
N LEU A 56 -3.91 0.87 -13.49
CA LEU A 56 -3.10 1.69 -14.39
C LEU A 56 -3.97 2.61 -15.25
N ASN A 57 -5.03 2.08 -15.85
CA ASN A 57 -5.93 2.87 -16.68
C ASN A 57 -6.66 3.95 -15.88
N GLU A 58 -7.17 3.63 -14.68
CA GLU A 58 -7.80 4.60 -13.79
C GLU A 58 -6.83 5.73 -13.40
N ALA A 59 -5.57 5.41 -13.11
CA ALA A 59 -4.54 6.40 -12.79
C ALA A 59 -4.23 7.32 -13.99
N LEU A 60 -4.13 6.76 -15.20
CA LEU A 60 -3.92 7.54 -16.43
C LEU A 60 -5.11 8.47 -16.73
N GLU A 61 -6.34 7.99 -16.54
CA GLU A 61 -7.55 8.80 -16.70
C GLU A 61 -7.60 9.96 -15.71
N LEU A 62 -7.27 9.70 -14.44
CA LEU A 62 -7.17 10.73 -13.40
C LEU A 62 -6.11 11.78 -13.76
N GLN A 63 -4.92 11.33 -14.19
CA GLN A 63 -3.85 12.24 -14.60
C GLN A 63 -4.30 13.13 -15.76
N ALA A 64 -4.97 12.55 -16.76
CA ALA A 64 -5.51 13.31 -17.89
C ALA A 64 -6.59 14.30 -17.45
N ALA A 65 -7.47 13.92 -16.52
CA ALA A 65 -8.49 14.81 -15.96
C ALA A 65 -7.88 15.99 -15.19
N LEU A 66 -6.85 15.73 -14.38
CA LEU A 66 -6.11 16.75 -13.66
C LEU A 66 -5.39 17.72 -14.60
N ALA A 67 -4.77 17.22 -15.67
CA ALA A 67 -4.15 18.04 -16.70
C ALA A 67 -5.17 18.98 -17.37
N ARG A 68 -6.35 18.46 -17.75
CA ARG A 68 -7.46 19.26 -18.29
C ARG A 68 -8.01 20.28 -17.30
N SER A 69 -8.05 19.94 -16.01
CA SER A 69 -8.49 20.87 -14.96
C SER A 69 -7.50 22.02 -14.76
N ARG A 70 -6.20 21.71 -14.73
CA ARG A 70 -5.12 22.71 -14.63
C ARG A 70 -5.08 23.65 -15.83
N ALA A 71 -5.21 23.12 -17.05
CA ALA A 71 -5.27 23.93 -18.26
C ALA A 71 -6.47 24.88 -18.30
N ARG A 72 -7.60 24.51 -17.66
CA ARG A 72 -8.77 25.39 -17.53
C ARG A 72 -8.61 26.44 -16.44
N THR A 73 -7.91 26.12 -15.35
CA THR A 73 -7.75 27.03 -14.21
C THR A 73 -6.58 28.01 -14.36
N HIS A 74 -5.58 27.71 -15.17
CA HIS A 74 -4.48 28.63 -15.53
C HIS A 74 -4.28 28.62 -17.07
N PRO A 75 -5.09 29.40 -17.82
CA PRO A 75 -4.85 29.56 -19.25
C PRO A 75 -3.50 30.26 -19.48
N PRO A 76 -2.75 29.90 -20.54
CA PRO A 76 -1.49 30.56 -20.87
C PRO A 76 -1.75 32.05 -21.08
N GLN A 77 -1.07 32.89 -20.29
CA GLN A 77 -1.09 34.34 -20.49
C GLN A 77 -0.31 34.64 -21.77
N GLN A 78 -0.99 35.27 -22.73
CA GLN A 78 -0.42 35.73 -23.99
C GLN A 78 0.55 36.89 -23.76
#